data_AF-A0A3B9GK43-F1
#
_entry.id   AF-A0A3B9GK43-F1
#
_cell.length_a   1.000
_cell.length_b   1.000
_cell.length_c   1.000
_cell.angle_alpha   90.00
_cell.angle_beta   90.00
_cell.angle_gamma   90.00
#
_symmetry.space_group_name_H-M   'P 1'
#
loop_
_entity.id
_entity.type
_entity.pdbx_description
1 polymer ?
#
loop_
_entity_poly.entity_id
_entity_poly.type
_entity_poly.pdbx_seq_one_letter_code
_entity_poly.pdbx_strand_id
1 'polypeptide(L)'
;MSGPDTKTQASPDMNEDILKKFDKEADYRNYTGFMARAVSAIAIVFSCFQLYTAVFGVLDAMLQRSVHLSFGLTLIYLLYPTSKKWSRTKLHPLDLALSIIGALTPMYIIANYQQLVLRAGTATTMDMIVGVIGILLVLEAARRIVGIPIVIIASLFLLYAFLGPFIPGRLAHRGVDVGDLVQHLYFTTEGVFGIPLGVSSTFIFLFILFGAYLEKTGLGQYFIDLANSIAGRAAGGPAKVAVLSSGLMGTVSGSSVANVVGTGSFTIPMMKRLGYKPEFAAAVEATASTGGQLMPPIMGAAAFLMSEMTSIPYVRIIGAAIIPAMLYYFGVWAGVHFEAKKLGLRGLRKDELPNLKDIFFGRGYLMIPLVGIVWLLVSGFTPMLAAFYAIILSIASAVLGWWAPLPIGGMLIVFAVAKPLFNVGPYGADGILKYFTQMTPLGALTVIAAILIGITLLGKKPKISPKEIVSGLESGARSAIGVLAATACAGIIIGVVTKTGLGLKLGTVLVSLANGNLLLTLMFTMITSIVLGMGVPTTANYIITSTIAAPAIVMILRQLHPDLPLDAMAIVLPAHMFAFYFGIIADVTPPVALAAFAGAGIAKANPMKTGIAASKLAIAAFLVPYIFVL
;
A
#
# COMPACT_ATOMS: atom_id res chain seq x y z
N MET A 1 8.88 -44.69 9.55
CA MET A 1 9.34 -43.85 8.42
C MET A 1 8.28 -43.89 7.33
N SER A 2 7.49 -42.82 7.24
CA SER A 2 6.77 -42.34 6.06
C SER A 2 6.23 -40.96 6.46
N GLY A 3 6.97 -39.91 6.12
CA GLY A 3 6.59 -38.52 6.44
C GLY A 3 5.30 -38.12 5.72
N PRO A 4 4.59 -37.08 6.20
CA PRO A 4 3.34 -36.64 5.59
C PRO A 4 3.58 -36.20 4.14
N ASP A 5 2.73 -36.66 3.23
CA ASP A 5 2.79 -36.40 1.79
C ASP A 5 2.99 -34.92 1.44
N THR A 6 4.18 -34.62 0.91
CA THR A 6 4.61 -33.32 0.37
C THR A 6 4.01 -33.01 -1.01
N LYS A 7 3.19 -33.90 -1.59
CA LYS A 7 2.68 -33.80 -2.97
C LYS A 7 1.50 -32.84 -3.21
N THR A 8 1.04 -32.08 -2.20
CA THR A 8 -0.10 -31.13 -2.35
C THR A 8 0.24 -29.67 -2.10
N GLN A 9 1.50 -29.33 -1.82
CA GLN A 9 1.94 -27.93 -1.80
C GLN A 9 2.13 -27.45 -3.23
N ALA A 10 1.65 -26.23 -3.52
CA ALA A 10 1.98 -25.56 -4.77
C ALA A 10 3.51 -25.41 -4.86
N SER A 11 4.13 -25.78 -5.99
CA SER A 11 5.55 -25.51 -6.17
C SER A 11 5.79 -24.00 -6.16
N PRO A 12 6.97 -23.53 -5.70
CA PRO A 12 7.34 -22.11 -5.74
C PRO A 12 7.07 -21.48 -7.12
N ASP A 13 7.41 -22.20 -8.19
CA ASP A 13 7.20 -21.76 -9.57
C ASP A 13 5.70 -21.55 -9.90
N MET A 14 4.82 -22.43 -9.42
CA MET A 14 3.38 -22.30 -9.66
C MET A 14 2.78 -21.10 -8.92
N ASN A 15 3.26 -20.80 -7.70
CA ASN A 15 2.84 -19.62 -6.96
C ASN A 15 3.26 -18.34 -7.67
N GLU A 16 4.50 -18.31 -8.19
CA GLU A 16 5.01 -17.17 -8.95
C GLU A 16 4.20 -16.95 -10.25
N ASP A 17 3.83 -18.02 -10.95
CA ASP A 17 3.00 -17.95 -12.16
C ASP A 17 1.57 -17.46 -11.87
N ILE A 18 0.96 -17.93 -10.77
CA ILE A 18 -0.35 -17.43 -10.32
C ILE A 18 -0.24 -15.95 -9.96
N LEU A 19 0.81 -15.55 -9.23
CA LEU A 19 1.03 -14.16 -8.87
C LEU A 19 1.15 -13.28 -10.11
N LYS A 20 2.01 -13.63 -11.07
CA LYS A 20 2.18 -12.89 -12.34
C LYS A 20 0.89 -12.77 -13.16
N LYS A 21 -0.01 -13.76 -13.05
CA LYS A 21 -1.27 -13.77 -13.79
C LYS A 21 -2.29 -12.78 -13.22
N PHE A 22 -2.36 -12.65 -11.90
CA PHE A 22 -3.38 -11.85 -11.20
C PHE A 22 -2.85 -10.52 -10.65
N ASP A 23 -1.54 -10.42 -10.46
CA ASP A 23 -0.81 -9.24 -10.02
C ASP A 23 0.19 -8.83 -11.10
N LYS A 24 -0.07 -7.68 -11.73
CA LYS A 24 0.78 -7.15 -12.80
C LYS A 24 2.11 -6.63 -12.28
N GLU A 25 2.19 -6.26 -11.01
CA GLU A 25 3.42 -5.81 -10.37
C GLU A 25 4.43 -6.96 -10.23
N ALA A 26 4.00 -8.22 -10.38
CA ALA A 26 4.87 -9.38 -10.37
C ALA A 26 5.38 -9.82 -11.77
N ASP A 27 4.79 -9.35 -12.88
CA ASP A 27 5.20 -9.71 -14.26
C ASP A 27 6.32 -8.80 -14.80
N TYR A 28 7.49 -8.85 -14.16
CA TYR A 28 8.68 -8.09 -14.54
C TYR A 28 9.79 -8.96 -15.15
N ARG A 29 10.80 -8.29 -15.75
CA ARG A 29 11.99 -8.92 -16.33
C ARG A 29 13.00 -9.37 -15.27
N ASN A 30 13.48 -10.60 -15.45
CA ASN A 30 14.58 -11.19 -14.70
C ASN A 30 15.87 -11.12 -15.52
N TYR A 31 16.65 -10.06 -15.30
CA TYR A 31 17.94 -9.88 -15.94
C TYR A 31 19.04 -10.73 -15.29
N THR A 32 20.08 -11.05 -16.07
CA THR A 32 21.35 -11.61 -15.58
C THR A 32 22.53 -10.75 -16.05
N GLY A 33 23.70 -10.93 -15.44
CA GLY A 33 24.94 -10.25 -15.85
C GLY A 33 24.93 -8.73 -15.61
N PHE A 34 25.40 -7.97 -16.60
CA PHE A 34 25.57 -6.51 -16.49
C PHE A 34 24.24 -5.77 -16.27
N MET A 35 23.19 -6.11 -17.02
CA MET A 35 21.88 -5.45 -16.90
C MET A 35 21.25 -5.64 -15.53
N ALA A 36 21.43 -6.83 -14.92
CA ALA A 36 20.97 -7.07 -13.55
C ALA A 36 21.66 -6.11 -12.56
N ARG A 37 22.98 -5.92 -12.70
CA ARG A 37 23.75 -5.00 -11.85
C ARG A 37 23.34 -3.55 -12.07
N ALA A 38 23.12 -3.14 -13.32
CA ALA A 38 22.69 -1.79 -13.65
C ALA A 38 21.31 -1.46 -13.03
N VAL A 39 20.32 -2.33 -13.23
CA VAL A 39 18.97 -2.16 -12.66
C VAL A 39 19.01 -2.19 -11.13
N SER A 40 19.77 -3.11 -10.54
CA SER A 40 19.97 -3.19 -9.09
C SER A 40 20.61 -1.90 -8.55
N ALA A 41 21.63 -1.37 -9.21
CA ALA A 41 22.27 -0.11 -8.82
C ALA A 41 21.28 1.07 -8.86
N ILE A 42 20.47 1.19 -9.91
CA ILE A 42 19.45 2.25 -10.01
C ILE A 42 18.42 2.13 -8.88
N ALA A 43 17.94 0.90 -8.61
CA ALA A 43 16.98 0.63 -7.53
C ALA A 43 17.55 0.95 -6.14
N ILE A 44 18.82 0.60 -5.90
CA ILE A 44 19.52 0.91 -4.64
C ILE A 44 19.70 2.42 -4.49
N VAL A 45 20.15 3.13 -5.54
CA VAL A 45 20.31 4.59 -5.52
C VAL A 45 18.96 5.27 -5.25
N PHE A 46 17.88 4.77 -5.86
CA PHE A 46 16.54 5.26 -5.61
C PHE A 46 16.13 5.11 -4.14
N SER A 47 16.32 3.92 -3.55
CA SER A 47 16.07 3.70 -2.13
C SER A 47 16.94 4.57 -1.22
N CYS A 48 18.23 4.72 -1.55
CA CYS A 48 19.15 5.56 -0.81
C CYS A 48 18.75 7.04 -0.86
N PHE A 49 18.28 7.55 -2.00
CA PHE A 49 17.76 8.92 -2.12
C PHE A 49 16.56 9.15 -1.19
N GLN A 50 15.65 8.19 -1.11
CA GLN A 50 14.47 8.29 -0.25
C GLN A 50 14.82 8.21 1.23
N LEU A 51 15.75 7.32 1.60
CA LEU A 51 16.29 7.27 2.95
C LEU A 51 17.04 8.56 3.31
N TYR A 52 17.81 9.12 2.38
CA TYR A 52 18.53 10.38 2.58
C TYR A 52 17.57 11.53 2.85
N THR A 53 16.52 11.70 2.03
CA THR A 53 15.55 12.79 2.20
C THR A 53 14.67 12.60 3.44
N ALA A 54 14.43 11.36 3.88
CA ALA A 54 13.77 11.07 5.16
C ALA A 54 14.57 11.55 6.38
N VAL A 55 15.89 11.52 6.25
CA VAL A 55 16.87 11.80 7.30
C VAL A 55 17.19 13.29 7.29
N PHE A 56 17.65 13.82 6.16
CA PHE A 56 18.19 15.18 6.05
C PHE A 56 17.15 16.24 5.64
N GLY A 57 15.91 15.84 5.37
CA GLY A 57 14.83 16.71 4.94
C GLY A 57 14.48 16.51 3.47
N VAL A 58 13.20 16.74 3.15
CA VAL A 58 12.68 16.66 1.79
C VAL A 58 13.06 17.89 0.99
N LEU A 59 13.29 17.70 -0.31
CA LEU A 59 13.45 18.81 -1.24
C LEU A 59 12.11 19.55 -1.43
N ASP A 60 12.15 20.67 -2.14
CA ASP A 60 10.94 21.31 -2.66
C ASP A 60 10.02 20.28 -3.34
N ALA A 61 8.71 20.41 -3.15
CA ALA A 61 7.72 19.43 -3.57
C ALA A 61 7.86 19.05 -5.04
N MET A 62 8.09 20.02 -5.93
CA MET A 62 8.23 19.72 -7.36
C MET A 62 9.53 18.94 -7.61
N LEU A 63 10.65 19.38 -7.02
CA LEU A 63 11.95 18.73 -7.19
C LEU A 63 11.96 17.29 -6.63
N GLN A 64 11.47 17.08 -5.41
CA GLN A 64 11.36 15.77 -4.77
C GLN A 64 10.56 14.80 -5.67
N ARG A 65 9.39 15.25 -6.14
CA ARG A 65 8.48 14.44 -6.96
C ARG A 65 9.05 14.18 -8.35
N SER A 66 9.79 15.14 -8.94
CA SER A 66 10.50 14.95 -10.22
C SER A 66 11.62 13.93 -10.13
N VAL A 67 12.46 13.96 -9.09
CA VAL A 67 13.51 12.94 -8.88
C VAL A 67 12.86 11.57 -8.69
N HIS A 68 11.83 11.49 -7.86
CA HIS A 68 11.09 10.25 -7.60
C HIS A 68 10.50 9.65 -8.89
N LEU A 69 9.77 10.45 -9.68
CA LEU A 69 9.17 10.00 -10.94
C LEU A 69 10.23 9.59 -11.97
N SER A 70 11.36 10.30 -12.04
CA SER A 70 12.46 9.95 -12.95
C SER A 70 13.02 8.55 -12.67
N PHE A 71 13.30 8.23 -11.40
CA PHE A 71 13.72 6.87 -11.02
C PHE A 71 12.63 5.84 -11.31
N GLY A 72 11.38 6.18 -10.97
CA GLY A 72 10.22 5.33 -11.21
C GLY A 72 10.06 4.93 -12.67
N LEU A 73 9.97 5.91 -13.58
CA LEU A 73 9.80 5.66 -15.01
C LEU A 73 11.00 4.88 -15.57
N THR A 74 12.23 5.22 -15.17
CA THR A 74 13.43 4.47 -15.57
C THR A 74 13.29 2.99 -15.22
N LEU A 75 13.01 2.68 -13.95
CA LEU A 75 12.88 1.30 -13.50
C LEU A 75 11.68 0.58 -14.13
N ILE A 76 10.55 1.26 -14.30
CA ILE A 76 9.35 0.68 -14.93
C ILE A 76 9.66 0.26 -16.36
N TYR A 77 10.26 1.14 -17.18
CA TYR A 77 10.54 0.83 -18.57
C TYR A 77 11.63 -0.24 -18.73
N LEU A 78 12.63 -0.26 -17.84
CA LEU A 78 13.63 -1.33 -17.83
C LEU A 78 13.03 -2.67 -17.39
N LEU A 79 12.14 -2.70 -16.40
CA LEU A 79 11.62 -3.94 -15.81
C LEU A 79 10.38 -4.49 -16.50
N TYR A 80 9.48 -3.63 -16.99
CA TYR A 80 8.19 -4.04 -17.52
C TYR A 80 8.13 -3.86 -19.04
N PRO A 81 8.13 -4.95 -19.80
CA PRO A 81 8.17 -4.90 -21.26
C PRO A 81 6.91 -4.30 -21.86
N THR A 82 7.06 -3.54 -22.96
CA THR A 82 5.92 -2.96 -23.68
C THR A 82 4.88 -4.01 -24.09
N SER A 83 5.35 -5.17 -24.56
CA SER A 83 4.52 -6.25 -25.09
C SER A 83 4.63 -7.54 -24.27
N LYS A 84 3.49 -8.23 -24.12
CA LYS A 84 3.43 -9.56 -23.51
C LYS A 84 4.25 -10.61 -24.26
N LYS A 85 4.49 -10.41 -25.57
CA LYS A 85 5.28 -11.32 -26.41
C LYS A 85 6.79 -11.17 -26.23
N TRP A 86 7.23 -10.09 -25.59
CA TRP A 86 8.66 -9.78 -25.47
C TRP A 86 9.33 -10.55 -24.35
N SER A 87 10.62 -10.81 -24.53
CA SER A 87 11.44 -11.56 -23.59
C SER A 87 11.39 -10.97 -22.18
N ARG A 88 11.28 -11.87 -21.18
CA ARG A 88 11.42 -11.54 -19.76
C ARG A 88 12.88 -11.58 -19.27
N THR A 89 13.83 -11.83 -20.15
CA THR A 89 15.26 -11.93 -19.82
C THR A 89 16.15 -10.96 -20.60
N LYS A 90 15.67 -10.44 -21.74
CA LYS A 90 16.38 -9.48 -22.60
C LYS A 90 15.65 -8.14 -22.67
N LEU A 91 16.43 -7.05 -22.67
CA LEU A 91 15.92 -5.69 -22.84
C LEU A 91 15.63 -5.43 -24.33
N HIS A 92 14.46 -4.85 -24.61
CA HIS A 92 14.11 -4.41 -25.96
C HIS A 92 14.59 -2.97 -26.17
N PRO A 93 15.14 -2.59 -27.35
CA PRO A 93 15.63 -1.23 -27.60
C PRO A 93 14.59 -0.13 -27.36
N LEU A 94 13.32 -0.38 -27.72
CA LEU A 94 12.22 0.55 -27.43
C LEU A 94 12.07 0.83 -25.93
N ASP A 95 12.19 -0.20 -25.09
CA ASP A 95 12.05 -0.03 -23.64
C ASP A 95 13.24 0.73 -23.05
N LEU A 96 14.44 0.58 -23.64
CA LEU A 96 15.58 1.42 -23.30
C LEU A 96 15.33 2.88 -23.68
N ALA A 97 14.83 3.15 -24.89
CA ALA A 97 14.51 4.51 -25.33
C ALA A 97 13.43 5.15 -24.43
N LEU A 98 12.36 4.43 -24.12
CA LEU A 98 11.32 4.90 -23.21
C LEU A 98 11.84 5.12 -21.79
N SER A 99 12.76 4.28 -21.31
CA SER A 99 13.44 4.50 -20.03
C SER A 99 14.22 5.80 -20.01
N ILE A 100 14.96 6.12 -21.08
CA ILE A 100 15.76 7.35 -21.16
C ILE A 100 14.84 8.57 -21.25
N ILE A 101 13.86 8.57 -22.15
CA ILE A 101 12.93 9.69 -22.31
C ILE A 101 12.07 9.87 -21.05
N GLY A 102 11.68 8.77 -20.40
CA GLY A 102 10.97 8.77 -19.13
C GLY A 102 11.77 9.35 -17.96
N ALA A 103 13.10 9.19 -17.97
CA ALA A 103 13.96 9.89 -17.01
C ALA A 103 14.09 11.38 -17.32
N LEU A 104 14.31 11.70 -18.61
CA LEU A 104 14.57 13.07 -19.06
C LEU A 104 13.35 14.00 -18.87
N THR A 105 12.13 13.48 -18.98
CA THR A 105 10.91 14.29 -18.91
C THR A 105 10.67 14.92 -17.53
N PRO A 106 10.77 14.21 -16.37
CA PRO A 106 10.80 14.86 -15.07
C PRO A 106 12.10 15.62 -14.80
N MET A 107 13.26 15.14 -15.29
CA MET A 107 14.54 15.85 -15.11
C MET A 107 14.54 17.24 -15.77
N TYR A 108 13.76 17.44 -16.84
CA TYR A 108 13.57 18.76 -17.45
C TYR A 108 13.06 19.80 -16.44
N ILE A 109 12.14 19.41 -15.55
CA ILE A 109 11.60 20.29 -14.51
C ILE A 109 12.69 20.68 -13.52
N ILE A 110 13.56 19.72 -13.15
CA ILE A 110 14.69 19.96 -12.25
C ILE A 110 15.67 20.96 -12.90
N ALA A 111 16.02 20.73 -14.16
CA ALA A 111 16.98 21.56 -14.89
C ALA A 111 16.47 22.99 -15.14
N ASN A 112 15.16 23.17 -15.32
CA ASN A 112 14.54 24.46 -15.66
C ASN A 112 13.69 25.03 -14.52
N TYR A 113 13.87 24.55 -13.28
CA TYR A 113 12.97 24.84 -12.16
C TYR A 113 12.77 26.35 -11.94
N GLN A 114 13.85 27.12 -11.86
CA GLN A 114 13.76 28.58 -11.65
C GLN A 114 13.00 29.28 -12.79
N GLN A 115 13.25 28.89 -14.05
CA GLN A 115 12.57 29.49 -15.20
C GLN A 115 11.09 29.13 -15.24
N LEU A 116 10.73 27.89 -14.91
CA LEU A 116 9.35 27.44 -14.83
C LEU A 116 8.57 28.21 -13.76
N VAL A 117 9.17 28.41 -12.59
CA VAL A 117 8.57 29.20 -11.50
C VAL A 117 8.41 30.67 -11.90
N LEU A 118 9.45 31.29 -12.48
CA LEU A 118 9.43 32.71 -12.88
C LEU A 118 8.46 33.03 -14.02
N ARG A 119 8.23 32.08 -14.93
CA ARG A 119 7.28 32.23 -16.06
C ARG A 119 5.82 32.15 -15.62
N ALA A 120 5.54 31.81 -14.36
CA ALA A 120 4.20 31.82 -13.75
C ALA A 120 3.10 31.18 -14.62
N GLY A 121 3.43 30.08 -15.30
CA GLY A 121 2.47 29.38 -16.15
C GLY A 121 2.33 29.94 -17.57
N THR A 122 3.39 30.53 -18.12
CA THR A 122 3.52 30.72 -19.57
C THR A 122 4.39 29.61 -20.15
N ALA A 123 3.73 28.55 -20.65
CA ALA A 123 4.43 27.40 -21.23
C ALA A 123 5.01 27.76 -22.62
N THR A 124 6.29 27.49 -22.79
CA THR A 124 6.95 27.51 -24.10
C THR A 124 6.61 26.25 -24.90
N THR A 125 6.90 26.27 -26.21
CA THR A 125 6.76 25.09 -27.07
C THR A 125 7.53 23.88 -26.53
N MET A 126 8.70 24.09 -25.93
CA MET A 126 9.48 23.00 -25.34
C MET A 126 8.78 22.42 -24.10
N ASP A 127 8.25 23.29 -23.22
CA ASP A 127 7.46 22.85 -22.06
C ASP A 127 6.27 22.01 -22.52
N MET A 128 5.55 22.46 -23.56
CA MET A 128 4.42 21.74 -24.13
C MET A 128 4.79 20.35 -24.66
N ILE A 129 5.90 20.23 -25.41
CA ILE A 129 6.38 18.94 -25.93
C ILE A 129 6.74 18.01 -24.77
N VAL A 130 7.52 18.49 -23.80
CA VAL A 130 7.94 17.70 -22.62
C VAL A 130 6.73 17.27 -21.80
N GLY A 131 5.76 18.16 -21.59
CA GLY A 131 4.56 17.89 -20.82
C GLY A 131 3.66 16.84 -21.48
N VAL A 132 3.42 16.94 -22.78
CA VAL A 132 2.65 15.93 -23.52
C VAL A 132 3.36 14.56 -23.48
N ILE A 133 4.66 14.51 -23.77
CA ILE A 133 5.41 13.25 -23.72
C ILE A 133 5.38 12.67 -22.31
N GLY A 134 5.58 13.49 -21.27
CA GLY A 134 5.55 13.06 -19.89
C GLY A 134 4.20 12.47 -19.47
N ILE A 135 3.09 13.12 -19.82
CA ILE A 135 1.72 12.59 -19.55
C ILE A 135 1.52 11.24 -20.24
N LEU A 136 1.90 11.14 -21.52
CA LEU A 136 1.77 9.89 -22.27
C LEU A 136 2.64 8.77 -21.70
N LEU A 137 3.87 9.08 -21.26
CA LEU A 137 4.76 8.12 -20.61
C LEU A 137 4.24 7.69 -19.24
N VAL A 138 3.56 8.54 -18.49
CA VAL A 138 2.91 8.13 -17.23
C VAL A 138 1.75 7.18 -17.50
N LEU A 139 0.91 7.46 -18.49
CA LEU A 139 -0.19 6.56 -18.89
C LEU A 139 0.32 5.20 -19.38
N GLU A 140 1.38 5.22 -20.21
CA GLU A 140 2.00 4.01 -20.73
C GLU A 140 2.71 3.20 -19.63
N ALA A 141 3.38 3.86 -18.68
CA ALA A 141 3.94 3.22 -17.50
C ALA A 141 2.83 2.58 -16.63
N ALA A 142 1.74 3.30 -16.38
CA ALA A 142 0.59 2.79 -15.65
C ALA A 142 -0.05 1.59 -16.36
N ARG A 143 -0.15 1.59 -17.70
CA ARG A 143 -0.65 0.45 -18.48
C ARG A 143 0.14 -0.82 -18.21
N ARG A 144 1.47 -0.70 -18.10
CA ARG A 144 2.41 -1.83 -17.94
C ARG A 144 2.34 -2.45 -16.56
N ILE A 145 2.41 -1.62 -15.51
CA ILE A 145 2.58 -2.10 -14.13
C ILE A 145 1.27 -2.14 -13.34
N VAL A 146 0.38 -1.15 -13.53
CA VAL A 146 -0.89 -1.04 -12.79
C VAL A 146 -2.03 -1.74 -13.55
N GLY A 147 -2.15 -1.42 -14.84
CA GLY A 147 -3.06 -2.08 -15.76
C GLY A 147 -3.94 -1.16 -16.60
N ILE A 148 -4.78 -1.79 -17.42
CA ILE A 148 -5.67 -1.09 -18.35
C ILE A 148 -6.80 -0.34 -17.63
N PRO A 149 -7.43 -0.86 -16.55
CA PRO A 149 -8.55 -0.16 -15.92
C PRO A 149 -8.23 1.28 -15.51
N ILE A 150 -7.10 1.54 -14.84
CA ILE A 150 -6.71 2.90 -14.46
C ILE A 150 -6.44 3.79 -15.68
N VAL A 151 -5.87 3.24 -16.76
CA VAL A 151 -5.58 3.99 -17.98
C VAL A 151 -6.86 4.36 -18.72
N ILE A 152 -7.85 3.46 -18.77
CA ILE A 152 -9.17 3.76 -19.32
C ILE A 152 -9.79 4.91 -18.53
N ILE A 153 -9.80 4.83 -17.19
CA ILE A 153 -10.34 5.88 -16.33
C ILE A 153 -9.61 7.20 -16.57
N ALA A 154 -8.28 7.23 -16.51
CA ALA A 154 -7.50 8.46 -16.75
C ALA A 154 -7.75 9.04 -18.17
N SER A 155 -7.85 8.19 -19.19
CA SER A 155 -8.14 8.61 -20.57
C SER A 155 -9.55 9.17 -20.72
N LEU A 156 -10.55 8.59 -20.05
CA LEU A 156 -11.92 9.11 -20.03
C LEU A 156 -11.98 10.49 -19.36
N PHE A 157 -11.20 10.71 -18.30
CA PHE A 157 -11.13 12.01 -17.63
C PHE A 157 -10.42 13.04 -18.53
N LEU A 158 -9.30 12.68 -19.13
CA LEU A 158 -8.64 13.54 -20.13
C LEU A 158 -9.60 13.91 -21.27
N LEU A 159 -10.36 12.96 -21.78
CA LEU A 159 -11.38 13.22 -22.81
C LEU A 159 -12.50 14.13 -22.28
N TYR A 160 -12.98 13.92 -21.06
CA TYR A 160 -13.97 14.76 -20.40
C TYR A 160 -13.51 16.23 -20.33
N ALA A 161 -12.23 16.49 -20.06
CA ALA A 161 -11.67 17.84 -20.03
C ALA A 161 -11.89 18.62 -21.34
N PHE A 162 -11.96 17.93 -22.48
CA PHE A 162 -12.24 18.53 -23.78
C PHE A 162 -13.72 18.49 -24.16
N LEU A 163 -14.43 17.42 -23.77
CA LEU A 163 -15.83 17.21 -24.16
C LEU A 163 -16.86 17.99 -23.35
N GLY A 164 -16.44 18.69 -22.29
CA GLY A 164 -17.31 19.53 -21.45
C GLY A 164 -18.38 20.35 -22.17
N PRO A 165 -18.08 21.06 -23.27
CA PRO A 165 -19.05 21.87 -24.01
C PRO A 165 -20.16 21.06 -24.69
N PHE A 166 -19.92 19.78 -24.98
CA PHE A 166 -20.85 18.89 -25.67
C PHE A 166 -21.69 18.05 -24.72
N ILE A 167 -21.39 18.08 -23.41
CA ILE A 167 -22.10 17.27 -22.41
C ILE A 167 -23.30 18.07 -21.89
N PRO A 168 -24.54 17.54 -22.00
CA PRO A 168 -25.72 18.23 -21.50
C PRO A 168 -25.85 18.14 -19.97
N GLY A 169 -26.57 19.09 -19.39
CA GLY A 169 -26.97 19.07 -17.98
C GLY A 169 -25.86 19.42 -16.99
N ARG A 170 -25.95 18.88 -15.77
CA ARG A 170 -25.10 19.28 -14.62
C ARG A 170 -23.62 18.89 -14.77
N LEU A 171 -23.29 18.02 -15.72
CA LEU A 171 -21.92 17.60 -16.00
C LEU A 171 -21.20 18.52 -16.99
N ALA A 172 -21.90 19.48 -17.63
CA ALA A 172 -21.32 20.42 -18.58
C ALA A 172 -20.20 21.30 -17.97
N HIS A 173 -19.24 21.72 -18.78
CA HIS A 173 -18.31 22.82 -18.47
C HIS A 173 -17.78 23.46 -19.75
N ARG A 174 -17.07 24.58 -19.61
CA ARG A 174 -16.57 25.39 -20.73
C ARG A 174 -15.53 24.72 -21.65
N GLY A 175 -15.14 23.46 -21.37
CA GLY A 175 -13.95 22.83 -21.96
C GLY A 175 -12.65 23.35 -21.35
N VAL A 176 -11.53 22.68 -21.64
CA VAL A 176 -10.18 23.09 -21.23
C VAL A 176 -9.29 23.08 -22.46
N ASP A 177 -8.52 24.15 -22.66
CA ASP A 177 -7.53 24.23 -23.74
C ASP A 177 -6.38 23.23 -23.53
N VAL A 178 -5.77 22.76 -24.62
CA VAL A 178 -4.66 21.78 -24.56
C VAL A 178 -3.44 22.36 -23.82
N GLY A 179 -3.10 23.62 -24.08
CA GLY A 179 -2.02 24.35 -23.40
C GLY A 179 -2.24 24.39 -21.89
N ASP A 180 -3.41 24.91 -21.51
CA ASP A 180 -3.84 25.00 -20.12
C ASP A 180 -3.87 23.64 -19.42
N LEU A 181 -4.35 22.60 -20.11
CA LEU A 181 -4.45 21.27 -19.54
C LEU A 181 -3.06 20.66 -19.33
N VAL A 182 -2.17 20.68 -20.32
CA VAL A 182 -0.82 20.13 -20.20
C VAL A 182 -0.03 20.85 -19.11
N GLN A 183 -0.13 22.18 -19.08
CA GLN A 183 0.51 22.98 -18.04
C GLN A 183 0.01 22.61 -16.65
N HIS A 184 -1.32 22.54 -16.47
CA HIS A 184 -1.92 22.15 -15.21
C HIS A 184 -1.52 20.72 -14.80
N LEU A 185 -1.55 19.78 -15.74
CA LEU A 185 -1.31 18.37 -15.44
C LEU A 185 0.17 18.02 -15.19
N TYR A 186 1.12 18.70 -15.85
CA TYR A 186 2.52 18.28 -15.82
C TYR A 186 3.46 19.28 -15.14
N PHE A 187 3.13 20.58 -15.10
CA PHE A 187 4.01 21.60 -14.54
C PHE A 187 3.47 22.23 -13.25
N THR A 188 2.41 21.65 -12.66
CA THR A 188 1.89 22.06 -11.35
C THR A 188 1.81 20.88 -10.38
N THR A 189 1.57 21.19 -9.11
CA THR A 189 1.33 20.23 -8.04
C THR A 189 -0.12 19.77 -7.95
N GLU A 190 -0.93 20.02 -8.98
CA GLU A 190 -2.34 19.56 -9.05
C GLU A 190 -2.53 18.36 -9.98
N GLY A 191 -1.51 18.01 -10.78
CA GLY A 191 -1.55 16.92 -11.76
C GLY A 191 -0.68 15.72 -11.41
N VAL A 192 0.12 15.25 -12.37
CA VAL A 192 1.07 14.13 -12.24
C VAL A 192 1.96 14.30 -11.01
N PHE A 193 2.47 15.51 -10.79
CA PHE A 193 3.30 15.85 -9.63
C PHE A 193 2.49 16.30 -8.43
N GLY A 194 1.24 15.86 -8.30
CA GLY A 194 0.34 16.28 -7.23
C GLY A 194 0.47 15.51 -5.92
N ILE A 195 -0.52 15.70 -5.05
CA ILE A 195 -0.60 15.09 -3.73
C ILE A 195 -0.30 13.58 -3.76
N PRO A 196 -0.90 12.76 -4.65
CA PRO A 196 -0.63 11.32 -4.65
C PRO A 196 0.84 10.96 -4.85
N LEU A 197 1.51 11.61 -5.81
CA LEU A 197 2.91 11.36 -6.07
C LEU A 197 3.80 11.92 -4.95
N GLY A 198 3.38 13.04 -4.33
CA GLY A 198 4.02 13.59 -3.13
C GLY A 198 4.05 12.58 -1.98
N VAL A 199 2.90 11.99 -1.67
CA VAL A 199 2.73 10.95 -0.66
C VAL A 199 3.55 9.69 -1.00
N SER A 200 3.57 9.28 -2.27
CA SER A 200 4.45 8.21 -2.78
C SER A 200 5.93 8.52 -2.54
N SER A 201 6.36 9.74 -2.87
CA SER A 201 7.76 10.18 -2.84
C SER A 201 8.32 10.44 -1.45
N THR A 202 7.49 10.39 -0.42
CA THR A 202 7.85 10.74 0.95
C THR A 202 7.76 9.52 1.86
N PHE A 203 6.61 9.29 2.48
CA PHE A 203 6.47 8.23 3.48
C PHE A 203 6.02 6.89 2.90
N ILE A 204 5.17 6.84 1.87
CA ILE A 204 4.70 5.56 1.31
C ILE A 204 5.88 4.69 0.84
N PHE A 205 6.86 5.29 0.16
CA PHE A 205 8.06 4.57 -0.26
C PHE A 205 8.77 3.91 0.93
N LEU A 206 8.93 4.63 2.04
CA LEU A 206 9.59 4.11 3.24
C LEU A 206 8.77 2.99 3.90
N PHE A 207 7.45 3.08 3.90
CA PHE A 207 6.59 1.99 4.39
C PHE A 207 6.66 0.74 3.51
N ILE A 208 6.75 0.90 2.18
CA ILE A 208 6.95 -0.23 1.25
C ILE A 208 8.33 -0.84 1.47
N LEU A 209 9.36 -0.02 1.63
CA LEU A 209 10.71 -0.48 1.95
C LEU A 209 10.76 -1.20 3.31
N PHE A 210 10.06 -0.68 4.32
CA PHE A 210 9.87 -1.33 5.60
C PHE A 210 9.21 -2.71 5.46
N GLY A 211 8.10 -2.80 4.71
CA GLY A 211 7.43 -4.07 4.41
C GLY A 211 8.35 -5.08 3.74
N ALA A 212 9.15 -4.64 2.75
CA ALA A 212 10.13 -5.48 2.07
C ALA A 212 11.20 -6.03 3.02
N TYR A 213 11.65 -5.23 4.01
CA TYR A 213 12.56 -5.73 5.05
C TYR A 213 11.87 -6.70 5.99
N LEU A 214 10.64 -6.41 6.44
CA LEU A 214 9.87 -7.30 7.31
C LEU A 214 9.69 -8.69 6.70
N GLU A 215 9.33 -8.77 5.42
CA GLU A 215 9.19 -10.03 4.70
C GLU A 215 10.50 -10.82 4.68
N LYS A 216 11.63 -10.14 4.40
CA LYS A 216 12.97 -10.77 4.42
C LYS A 216 13.43 -11.25 5.79
N THR A 217 12.91 -10.67 6.88
CA THR A 217 13.26 -11.13 8.24
C THR A 217 12.58 -12.44 8.67
N GLY A 218 11.62 -12.94 7.87
CA GLY A 218 10.86 -14.15 8.19
C GLY A 218 9.63 -13.92 9.06
N LEU A 219 9.18 -12.66 9.20
CA LEU A 219 7.99 -12.31 10.00
C LEU A 219 6.72 -13.00 9.50
N GLY A 220 6.61 -13.24 8.19
CA GLY A 220 5.47 -13.96 7.60
C GLY A 220 5.27 -15.36 8.19
N GLN A 221 6.34 -16.16 8.26
CA GLN A 221 6.27 -17.49 8.86
C GLN A 221 5.98 -17.41 10.36
N TYR A 222 6.50 -16.39 11.04
CA TYR A 222 6.18 -16.15 12.45
C TYR A 222 4.67 -15.92 12.68
N PHE A 223 4.00 -15.13 11.83
CA PHE A 223 2.55 -14.92 11.94
C PHE A 223 1.75 -16.21 11.69
N ILE A 224 2.15 -17.02 10.71
CA ILE A 224 1.51 -18.31 10.44
C ILE A 224 1.66 -19.24 11.65
N ASP A 225 2.86 -19.34 12.22
CA ASP A 225 3.11 -20.22 13.37
C ASP A 225 2.36 -19.73 14.62
N LEU A 226 2.34 -18.43 14.86
CA LEU A 226 1.59 -17.80 15.95
C LEU A 226 0.09 -18.07 15.80
N ALA A 227 -0.48 -17.82 14.62
CA ALA A 227 -1.89 -18.07 14.33
C ALA A 227 -2.25 -19.56 14.52
N ASN A 228 -1.40 -20.48 14.06
CA ASN A 228 -1.58 -21.92 14.28
C ASN A 228 -1.65 -22.27 15.77
N SER A 229 -0.73 -21.73 16.58
CA SER A 229 -0.70 -22.01 18.02
C SER A 229 -1.94 -21.50 18.77
N ILE A 230 -2.54 -20.39 18.31
CA ILE A 230 -3.73 -19.76 18.94
C ILE A 230 -5.02 -20.44 18.48
N ALA A 231 -5.18 -20.64 17.17
CA ALA A 231 -6.47 -20.99 16.57
C ALA A 231 -6.54 -22.41 16.00
N GLY A 232 -5.41 -23.10 15.82
CA GLY A 232 -5.34 -24.39 15.11
C GLY A 232 -6.18 -25.51 15.73
N ARG A 233 -6.39 -25.50 17.06
CA ARG A 233 -7.21 -26.50 17.77
C ARG A 233 -8.72 -26.24 17.69
N ALA A 234 -9.13 -25.04 17.31
CA ALA A 234 -10.54 -24.69 17.29
C ALA A 234 -11.29 -25.49 16.21
N ALA A 235 -12.62 -25.62 16.34
CA ALA A 235 -13.44 -26.15 15.25
C ALA A 235 -13.21 -25.31 13.98
N GLY A 236 -12.80 -25.98 12.89
CA GLY A 236 -12.37 -25.31 11.66
C GLY A 236 -11.00 -24.64 11.73
N GLY A 237 -10.11 -25.09 12.63
CA GLY A 237 -8.83 -24.46 12.99
C GLY A 237 -8.04 -23.85 11.83
N PRO A 238 -7.67 -24.61 10.79
CA PRO A 238 -6.94 -24.10 9.62
C PRO A 238 -7.55 -22.85 8.97
N ALA A 239 -8.87 -22.75 8.91
CA ALA A 239 -9.53 -21.58 8.34
C ALA A 239 -9.44 -20.37 9.28
N LYS A 240 -9.52 -20.57 10.60
CA LYS A 240 -9.29 -19.50 11.59
C LYS A 240 -7.83 -19.06 11.64
N VAL A 241 -6.91 -19.99 11.43
CA VAL A 241 -5.49 -19.70 11.25
C VAL A 241 -5.31 -18.80 10.04
N ALA A 242 -5.91 -19.14 8.90
CA ALA A 242 -5.90 -18.30 7.70
C ALA A 242 -6.42 -16.88 7.99
N VAL A 243 -7.57 -16.77 8.69
CA VAL A 243 -8.14 -15.47 9.07
C VAL A 243 -7.14 -14.61 9.87
N LEU A 244 -6.46 -15.19 10.87
CA LEU A 244 -5.49 -14.46 11.70
C LEU A 244 -4.18 -14.18 10.97
N SER A 245 -3.57 -15.19 10.35
CA SER A 245 -2.26 -15.05 9.71
C SER A 245 -2.33 -14.08 8.54
N SER A 246 -3.36 -14.21 7.69
CA SER A 246 -3.52 -13.36 6.52
C SER A 246 -3.96 -11.96 6.91
N GLY A 247 -4.72 -11.81 8.00
CA GLY A 247 -5.01 -10.48 8.53
C GLY A 247 -3.78 -9.75 9.04
N LEU A 248 -2.94 -10.42 9.84
CA LEU A 248 -1.67 -9.85 10.31
C LEU A 248 -0.72 -9.54 9.14
N MET A 249 -0.56 -10.47 8.21
CA MET A 249 0.30 -10.29 7.04
C MET A 249 -0.20 -9.15 6.14
N GLY A 250 -1.51 -9.04 5.94
CA GLY A 250 -2.12 -8.02 5.09
C GLY A 250 -1.93 -6.61 5.63
N THR A 251 -1.75 -6.43 6.95
CA THR A 251 -1.35 -5.13 7.50
C THR A 251 -0.02 -4.67 6.90
N VAL A 252 0.93 -5.59 6.69
CA VAL A 252 2.28 -5.28 6.22
C VAL A 252 2.33 -5.14 4.70
N SER A 253 1.75 -6.08 3.96
CA SER A 253 1.91 -6.11 2.50
C SER A 253 1.08 -5.05 1.78
N GLY A 254 -0.07 -4.65 2.33
CA GLY A 254 -0.98 -3.70 1.69
C GLY A 254 -1.58 -4.17 0.36
N SER A 255 -1.35 -5.43 -0.04
CA SER A 255 -1.85 -6.06 -1.28
C SER A 255 -2.62 -7.34 -0.96
N SER A 256 -3.90 -7.38 -1.35
CA SER A 256 -4.78 -8.55 -1.17
C SER A 256 -4.27 -9.73 -1.99
N VAL A 257 -3.95 -9.52 -3.27
CA VAL A 257 -3.52 -10.59 -4.19
C VAL A 257 -2.19 -11.18 -3.77
N ALA A 258 -1.19 -10.35 -3.46
CA ALA A 258 0.12 -10.82 -3.00
C ALA A 258 -0.01 -11.58 -1.68
N ASN A 259 -0.86 -11.12 -0.76
CA ASN A 259 -1.11 -11.80 0.50
C ASN A 259 -1.80 -13.17 0.30
N VAL A 260 -2.80 -13.25 -0.58
CA VAL A 260 -3.47 -14.51 -0.95
C VAL A 260 -2.48 -15.50 -1.56
N VAL A 261 -1.56 -15.05 -2.41
CA VAL A 261 -0.56 -15.97 -2.98
C VAL A 261 0.47 -16.38 -1.93
N GLY A 262 0.94 -15.44 -1.12
CA GLY A 262 1.92 -15.69 -0.07
C GLY A 262 1.41 -16.66 0.99
N THR A 263 0.38 -16.27 1.75
CA THR A 263 -0.17 -17.07 2.85
C THR A 263 -1.06 -18.20 2.36
N GLY A 264 -1.86 -17.97 1.31
CA GLY A 264 -2.77 -18.95 0.72
C GLY A 264 -2.10 -20.18 0.14
N SER A 265 -0.84 -20.07 -0.29
CA SER A 265 -0.05 -21.23 -0.73
C SER A 265 0.07 -22.31 0.35
N PHE A 266 -0.04 -21.93 1.63
CA PHE A 266 0.00 -22.85 2.78
C PHE A 266 -1.39 -23.10 3.38
N THR A 267 -2.18 -22.06 3.58
CA THR A 267 -3.46 -22.15 4.30
C THR A 267 -4.56 -22.81 3.45
N ILE A 268 -4.61 -22.57 2.13
CA ILE A 268 -5.62 -23.17 1.25
C ILE A 268 -5.48 -24.69 1.18
N PRO A 269 -4.29 -25.28 0.93
CA PRO A 269 -4.12 -26.73 1.00
C PRO A 269 -4.47 -27.31 2.38
N MET A 270 -4.11 -26.60 3.46
CA MET A 270 -4.42 -27.03 4.83
C MET A 270 -5.92 -27.11 5.08
N MET A 271 -6.68 -26.08 4.68
CA MET A 271 -8.14 -26.07 4.75
C MET A 271 -8.78 -27.19 3.93
N LYS A 272 -8.28 -27.42 2.70
CA LYS A 272 -8.77 -28.50 1.83
C LYS A 272 -8.52 -29.89 2.41
N ARG A 273 -7.34 -30.13 2.98
CA ARG A 273 -6.99 -31.40 3.65
C ARG A 273 -7.89 -31.71 4.84
N LEU A 274 -8.34 -30.67 5.55
CA LEU A 274 -9.30 -30.86 6.64
C LEU A 274 -10.71 -31.22 6.15
N GLY A 275 -11.08 -30.82 4.94
CA GLY A 275 -12.39 -31.13 4.32
C GLY A 275 -13.19 -29.91 3.87
N TYR A 276 -12.64 -28.69 3.90
CA TYR A 276 -13.33 -27.54 3.29
C TYR A 276 -13.38 -27.68 1.76
N LYS A 277 -14.48 -27.19 1.16
CA LYS A 277 -14.58 -27.08 -0.30
C LYS A 277 -13.50 -26.16 -0.86
N PRO A 278 -12.93 -26.45 -2.04
CA PRO A 278 -11.89 -25.63 -2.66
C PRO A 278 -12.30 -24.15 -2.81
N GLU A 279 -13.53 -23.89 -3.23
CA GLU A 279 -14.07 -22.53 -3.39
C GLU A 279 -14.14 -21.79 -2.05
N PHE A 280 -14.57 -22.48 -0.98
CA PHE A 280 -14.68 -21.87 0.35
C PHE A 280 -13.29 -21.60 0.95
N ALA A 281 -12.35 -22.54 0.82
CA ALA A 281 -10.98 -22.34 1.29
C ALA A 281 -10.31 -21.13 0.64
N ALA A 282 -10.44 -21.00 -0.69
CA ALA A 282 -9.96 -19.82 -1.41
C ALA A 282 -10.70 -18.53 -1.02
N ALA A 283 -12.01 -18.61 -0.78
CA ALA A 283 -12.81 -17.46 -0.36
C ALA A 283 -12.43 -16.95 1.03
N VAL A 284 -12.19 -17.85 2.00
CA VAL A 284 -11.71 -17.48 3.35
C VAL A 284 -10.39 -16.74 3.25
N GLU A 285 -9.45 -17.28 2.48
CA GLU A 285 -8.13 -16.69 2.30
C GLU A 285 -8.21 -15.31 1.62
N ALA A 286 -8.96 -15.20 0.53
CA ALA A 286 -9.17 -13.94 -0.17
C ALA A 286 -9.83 -12.87 0.69
N THR A 287 -10.83 -13.26 1.48
CA THR A 287 -11.54 -12.35 2.39
C THR A 287 -10.59 -11.91 3.50
N ALA A 288 -9.95 -12.83 4.20
CA ALA A 288 -8.99 -12.52 5.27
C ALA A 288 -7.84 -11.63 4.79
N SER A 289 -7.31 -11.88 3.59
CA SER A 289 -6.25 -11.08 2.98
C SER A 289 -6.70 -9.67 2.60
N THR A 290 -7.93 -9.53 2.07
CA THR A 290 -8.51 -8.23 1.70
C THR A 290 -8.79 -7.37 2.93
N GLY A 291 -9.29 -7.97 4.01
CA GLY A 291 -9.46 -7.27 5.30
C GLY A 291 -8.16 -6.72 5.89
N GLY A 292 -7.00 -7.28 5.53
CA GLY A 292 -5.73 -6.89 6.12
C GLY A 292 -5.34 -5.46 5.75
N GLN A 293 -5.84 -4.98 4.60
CA GLN A 293 -5.68 -3.60 4.15
C GLN A 293 -6.48 -2.61 5.01
N LEU A 294 -7.53 -3.08 5.70
CA LEU A 294 -8.35 -2.27 6.61
C LEU A 294 -7.78 -2.25 8.04
N MET A 295 -6.87 -3.17 8.35
CA MET A 295 -6.40 -3.43 9.71
C MET A 295 -5.17 -2.57 10.05
N PRO A 296 -5.21 -1.80 11.15
CA PRO A 296 -4.04 -1.14 11.74
C PRO A 296 -2.89 -2.12 12.05
N PRO A 297 -1.61 -1.69 12.04
CA PRO A 297 -1.17 -0.30 12.16
C PRO A 297 -0.66 0.37 10.88
N ILE A 298 -0.58 -0.34 9.77
CA ILE A 298 -0.02 0.17 8.50
C ILE A 298 -1.12 0.44 7.46
N MET A 299 -2.19 -0.37 7.42
CA MET A 299 -3.38 -0.16 6.58
C MET A 299 -3.12 0.11 5.08
N GLY A 300 -2.01 -0.40 4.53
CA GLY A 300 -1.58 -0.17 3.15
C GLY A 300 -1.32 1.31 2.80
N ALA A 301 -0.96 1.55 1.53
CA ALA A 301 -0.62 2.88 1.03
C ALA A 301 -1.80 3.89 1.04
N ALA A 302 -3.04 3.39 0.96
CA ALA A 302 -4.24 4.20 0.87
C ALA A 302 -4.59 4.99 2.15
N ALA A 303 -4.33 4.42 3.33
CA ALA A 303 -4.57 5.13 4.59
C ALA A 303 -3.69 6.39 4.72
N PHE A 304 -2.48 6.36 4.17
CA PHE A 304 -1.64 7.55 4.17
C PHE A 304 -2.08 8.59 3.14
N LEU A 305 -2.54 8.17 1.95
CA LEU A 305 -3.17 9.08 1.00
C LEU A 305 -4.41 9.74 1.60
N MET A 306 -5.18 8.98 2.40
CA MET A 306 -6.32 9.54 3.13
C MET A 306 -5.88 10.60 4.13
N SER A 307 -4.82 10.34 4.89
CA SER A 307 -4.28 11.33 5.83
C SER A 307 -3.92 12.63 5.13
N GLU A 308 -3.27 12.55 3.98
CA GLU A 308 -2.86 13.73 3.23
C GLU A 308 -4.05 14.46 2.59
N MET A 309 -4.91 13.74 1.86
CA MET A 309 -6.05 14.34 1.14
C MET A 309 -7.08 14.95 2.08
N THR A 310 -7.28 14.37 3.26
CA THR A 310 -8.24 14.87 4.26
C THR A 310 -7.62 15.82 5.27
N SER A 311 -6.28 15.95 5.27
CA SER A 311 -5.52 16.63 6.34
C SER A 311 -5.79 16.09 7.75
N ILE A 312 -6.34 14.87 7.87
CA ILE A 312 -6.58 14.20 9.16
C ILE A 312 -5.30 13.45 9.55
N PRO A 313 -4.76 13.61 10.77
CA PRO A 313 -3.57 12.88 11.18
C PRO A 313 -3.75 11.37 11.08
N TYR A 314 -2.75 10.68 10.52
CA TYR A 314 -2.75 9.23 10.30
C TYR A 314 -3.19 8.42 11.54
N VAL A 315 -2.72 8.80 12.73
CA VAL A 315 -3.06 8.14 14.01
C VAL A 315 -4.57 8.14 14.28
N ARG A 316 -5.28 9.21 13.87
CA ARG A 316 -6.74 9.30 14.01
C ARG A 316 -7.44 8.37 13.03
N ILE A 317 -6.94 8.28 11.79
CA ILE A 317 -7.48 7.38 10.76
C ILE A 317 -7.34 5.93 11.21
N ILE A 318 -6.14 5.50 11.61
CA ILE A 318 -5.93 4.12 12.06
C ILE A 318 -6.70 3.82 13.34
N GLY A 319 -6.82 4.79 14.26
CA GLY A 319 -7.61 4.64 15.48
C GLY A 319 -9.10 4.42 15.17
N ALA A 320 -9.65 5.19 14.23
CA ALA A 320 -11.02 5.03 13.76
C ALA A 320 -11.26 3.70 13.03
N ALA A 321 -10.22 3.15 12.39
CA ALA A 321 -10.31 1.88 11.65
C ALA A 321 -10.32 0.63 12.55
N ILE A 322 -9.91 0.72 13.81
CA ILE A 322 -9.82 -0.44 14.73
C ILE A 322 -11.18 -1.14 14.85
N ILE A 323 -12.24 -0.39 15.17
CA ILE A 323 -13.57 -0.94 15.40
C ILE A 323 -14.11 -1.61 14.13
N PRO A 324 -14.15 -0.91 12.97
CA PRO A 324 -14.45 -1.50 11.67
C PRO A 324 -13.67 -2.78 11.34
N ALA A 325 -12.35 -2.78 11.53
CA ALA A 325 -11.51 -3.93 11.24
C ALA A 325 -11.85 -5.11 12.17
N MET A 326 -12.05 -4.85 13.46
CA MET A 326 -12.50 -5.88 14.40
C MET A 326 -13.85 -6.48 14.02
N LEU A 327 -14.82 -5.65 13.63
CA LEU A 327 -16.13 -6.12 13.18
C LEU A 327 -16.04 -6.94 11.89
N TYR A 328 -15.21 -6.51 10.94
CA TYR A 328 -14.91 -7.25 9.72
C TYR A 328 -14.37 -8.65 10.04
N TYR A 329 -13.29 -8.72 10.82
CA TYR A 329 -12.64 -9.98 11.14
C TYR A 329 -13.49 -10.88 12.04
N PHE A 330 -14.29 -10.29 12.92
CA PHE A 330 -15.28 -11.02 13.69
C PHE A 330 -16.34 -11.66 12.78
N GLY A 331 -16.86 -10.92 11.80
CA GLY A 331 -17.80 -11.44 10.81
C GLY A 331 -17.23 -12.61 10.00
N VAL A 332 -16.00 -12.46 9.50
CA VAL A 332 -15.29 -13.51 8.76
C VAL A 332 -15.04 -14.73 9.66
N TRP A 333 -14.57 -14.50 10.88
CA TRP A 333 -14.32 -15.56 11.87
C TRP A 333 -15.60 -16.33 12.22
N ALA A 334 -16.71 -15.63 12.43
CA ALA A 334 -18.01 -16.23 12.70
C ALA A 334 -18.49 -17.06 11.50
N GLY A 335 -18.39 -16.53 10.28
CA GLY A 335 -18.73 -17.25 9.05
C GLY A 335 -17.95 -18.55 8.90
N VAL A 336 -16.64 -18.50 9.11
CA VAL A 336 -15.78 -19.70 9.14
C VAL A 336 -16.18 -20.67 10.24
N HIS A 337 -16.46 -20.16 11.45
CA HIS A 337 -16.82 -21.01 12.59
C HIS A 337 -18.12 -21.78 12.35
N PHE A 338 -19.16 -21.11 11.86
CA PHE A 338 -20.44 -21.74 11.60
C PHE A 338 -20.38 -22.71 10.41
N GLU A 339 -19.62 -22.40 9.36
CA GLU A 339 -19.40 -23.34 8.26
C GLU A 339 -18.67 -24.60 8.74
N ALA A 340 -17.63 -24.44 9.58
CA ALA A 340 -16.90 -25.57 10.17
C ALA A 340 -17.82 -26.48 10.99
N LYS A 341 -18.70 -25.88 11.80
CA LYS A 341 -19.67 -26.61 12.63
C LYS A 341 -20.71 -27.34 11.79
N LYS A 342 -21.22 -26.69 10.74
CA LYS A 342 -22.15 -27.29 9.77
C LYS A 342 -21.55 -28.50 9.05
N LEU A 343 -20.26 -28.45 8.74
CA LEU A 343 -19.52 -29.54 8.11
C LEU A 343 -18.96 -30.57 9.10
N GLY A 344 -19.12 -30.38 10.42
CA GLY A 344 -18.59 -31.29 11.44
C GLY A 344 -17.06 -31.33 11.53
N LEU A 345 -16.37 -30.28 11.05
CA LEU A 345 -14.90 -30.25 10.97
C LEU A 345 -14.26 -30.05 12.34
N ARG A 346 -13.25 -30.87 12.64
CA ARG A 346 -12.46 -30.81 13.89
C ARG A 346 -11.23 -29.91 13.71
N GLY A 347 -10.62 -29.49 14.82
CA GLY A 347 -9.33 -28.78 14.79
C GLY A 347 -8.15 -29.73 14.64
N LEU A 348 -6.95 -29.17 14.49
CA LEU A 348 -5.68 -29.91 14.47
C LEU A 348 -5.37 -30.50 15.85
N ARG A 349 -4.59 -31.60 15.88
CA ARG A 349 -4.15 -32.20 17.13
C ARG A 349 -3.06 -31.36 17.78
N LYS A 350 -2.91 -31.47 19.11
CA LYS A 350 -1.96 -30.65 19.89
C LYS A 350 -0.50 -30.90 19.50
N ASP A 351 -0.18 -32.12 19.07
CA ASP A 351 1.15 -32.55 18.62
C ASP A 351 1.53 -32.03 17.22
N GLU A 352 0.56 -31.58 16.43
CA GLU A 352 0.79 -30.98 15.10
C GLU A 352 1.02 -29.47 15.18
N LEU A 353 0.86 -28.87 16.36
CA LEU A 353 0.89 -27.43 16.55
C LEU A 353 2.21 -26.94 17.13
N PRO A 354 2.73 -25.81 16.64
CA PRO A 354 3.92 -25.23 17.22
C PRO A 354 3.62 -24.70 18.63
N ASN A 355 4.60 -24.84 19.54
CA ASN A 355 4.46 -24.40 20.91
C ASN A 355 4.55 -22.87 21.01
N LEU A 356 3.51 -22.26 21.60
CA LEU A 356 3.43 -20.79 21.74
C LEU A 356 4.61 -20.21 22.53
N LYS A 357 5.10 -20.90 23.57
CA LYS A 357 6.25 -20.44 24.35
C LYS A 357 7.51 -20.41 23.50
N ASP A 358 7.75 -21.45 22.69
CA ASP A 358 8.93 -21.53 21.84
C ASP A 358 8.88 -20.50 20.70
N ILE A 359 7.68 -20.19 20.18
CA ILE A 359 7.50 -19.11 19.20
C ILE A 359 7.80 -17.76 19.83
N PHE A 360 7.20 -17.46 20.99
CA PHE A 360 7.36 -16.17 21.65
C PHE A 360 8.79 -15.96 22.13
N PHE A 361 9.38 -16.95 22.82
CA PHE A 361 10.74 -16.92 23.35
C PHE A 361 11.84 -17.22 22.31
N GLY A 362 11.48 -17.66 21.11
CA GLY A 362 12.44 -17.96 20.05
C GLY A 362 12.46 -16.93 18.93
N ARG A 363 11.30 -16.34 18.58
CA ARG A 363 11.13 -15.45 17.41
C ARG A 363 10.32 -14.18 17.70
N GLY A 364 9.88 -13.94 18.94
CA GLY A 364 9.11 -12.75 19.32
C GLY A 364 9.81 -11.42 19.04
N TYR A 365 11.13 -11.39 18.95
CA TYR A 365 11.90 -10.19 18.57
C TYR A 365 11.54 -9.65 17.17
N LEU A 366 10.98 -10.47 16.27
CA LEU A 366 10.54 -10.04 14.94
C LEU A 366 9.37 -9.04 15.01
N MET A 367 8.65 -8.96 16.13
CA MET A 367 7.56 -8.01 16.35
C MET A 367 8.03 -6.61 16.75
N ILE A 368 9.28 -6.45 17.18
CA ILE A 368 9.83 -5.17 17.65
C ILE A 368 9.62 -4.03 16.66
N PRO A 369 9.84 -4.19 15.33
CA PRO A 369 9.64 -3.10 14.38
C PRO A 369 8.18 -2.68 14.25
N LEU A 370 7.23 -3.62 14.36
CA LEU A 370 5.78 -3.32 14.33
C LEU A 370 5.32 -2.62 15.60
N VAL A 371 5.82 -3.03 16.76
CA VAL A 371 5.53 -2.34 18.02
C VAL A 371 6.17 -0.95 18.00
N GLY A 372 7.40 -0.86 17.50
CA GLY A 372 8.15 0.38 17.37
C GLY A 372 7.44 1.39 16.48
N ILE A 373 6.97 1.00 15.31
CA ILE A 373 6.28 1.93 14.40
C ILE A 373 4.98 2.46 15.01
N VAL A 374 4.20 1.61 15.69
CA VAL A 374 2.98 2.03 16.41
C VAL A 374 3.32 3.02 17.52
N TRP A 375 4.31 2.68 18.34
CA TRP A 375 4.75 3.54 19.45
C TRP A 375 5.21 4.90 18.95
N LEU A 376 5.97 4.96 17.86
CA LEU A 376 6.44 6.20 17.26
C LEU A 376 5.29 7.07 16.76
N LEU A 377 4.35 6.47 16.02
CA LEU A 377 3.19 7.19 15.51
C LEU A 377 2.33 7.75 16.65
N VAL A 378 2.02 6.92 17.66
CA VAL A 378 1.22 7.35 18.83
C VAL A 378 1.96 8.42 19.65
N SER A 379 3.29 8.39 19.67
CA SER A 379 4.12 9.41 20.33
C SER A 379 4.22 10.72 19.54
N GLY A 380 3.56 10.84 18.38
CA GLY A 380 3.49 12.07 17.59
C GLY A 380 4.57 12.22 16.52
N PHE A 381 5.36 11.18 16.25
CA PHE A 381 6.31 11.21 15.13
C PHE A 381 5.59 11.21 13.78
N THR A 382 6.20 11.87 12.80
CA THR A 382 5.68 11.86 11.43
C THR A 382 5.72 10.43 10.86
N PRO A 383 4.79 10.05 9.97
CA PRO A 383 4.81 8.73 9.33
C PRO A 383 6.14 8.40 8.64
N MET A 384 6.76 9.40 8.01
CA MET A 384 8.05 9.27 7.34
C MET A 384 9.16 8.83 8.32
N LEU A 385 9.30 9.53 9.45
CA LEU A 385 10.29 9.18 10.47
C LEU A 385 9.97 7.83 11.11
N ALA A 386 8.71 7.56 11.42
CA ALA A 386 8.28 6.29 12.01
C ALA A 386 8.67 5.10 11.12
N ALA A 387 8.42 5.17 9.81
CA ALA A 387 8.82 4.14 8.84
C ALA A 387 10.34 3.99 8.74
N PHE A 388 11.07 5.10 8.70
CA PHE A 388 12.53 5.09 8.66
C PHE A 388 13.13 4.35 9.86
N TYR A 389 12.68 4.66 11.08
CA TYR A 389 13.15 3.94 12.28
C TYR A 389 12.65 2.51 12.34
N ALA A 390 11.47 2.20 11.83
CA ALA A 390 10.98 0.84 11.72
C ALA A 390 11.85 -0.03 10.78
N ILE A 391 12.37 0.54 9.68
CA ILE A 391 13.37 -0.13 8.83
C ILE A 391 14.62 -0.46 9.64
N ILE A 392 15.16 0.51 10.38
CA ILE A 392 16.34 0.29 11.24
C ILE A 392 16.05 -0.80 12.27
N LEU A 393 14.92 -0.74 12.97
CA LEU A 393 14.52 -1.75 13.94
C LEU A 393 14.36 -3.13 13.30
N SER A 394 13.85 -3.21 12.07
CA SER A 394 13.72 -4.46 11.32
C SER A 394 15.08 -5.09 11.04
N ILE A 395 16.03 -4.30 10.52
CA ILE A 395 17.39 -4.76 10.26
C ILE A 395 18.07 -5.15 11.58
N ALA A 396 17.96 -4.32 12.62
CA ALA A 396 18.53 -4.57 13.94
C ALA A 396 18.00 -5.87 14.54
N SER A 397 16.69 -6.10 14.48
CA SER A 397 16.04 -7.29 15.03
C SER A 397 16.50 -8.56 14.30
N ALA A 398 16.64 -8.51 12.98
CA ALA A 398 17.13 -9.64 12.20
C ALA A 398 18.61 -9.97 12.47
N VAL A 399 19.42 -8.93 12.70
CA VAL A 399 20.86 -9.04 12.97
C VAL A 399 21.12 -9.54 14.40
N LEU A 400 20.47 -8.94 15.41
CA LEU A 400 20.69 -9.20 16.82
C LEU A 400 19.91 -10.42 17.34
N GLY A 401 18.84 -10.82 16.64
CA GLY A 401 18.02 -11.97 17.01
C GLY A 401 17.38 -11.83 18.39
N TRP A 402 17.41 -12.89 19.21
CA TRP A 402 16.86 -12.91 20.56
C TRP A 402 17.45 -11.85 21.51
N TRP A 403 18.63 -11.31 21.19
CA TRP A 403 19.27 -10.26 21.98
C TRP A 403 18.70 -8.88 21.68
N ALA A 404 17.95 -8.69 20.58
CA ALA A 404 17.42 -7.40 20.17
C ALA A 404 16.67 -6.61 21.27
N PRO A 405 15.88 -7.23 22.18
CA PRO A 405 15.23 -6.50 23.27
C PRO A 405 16.19 -5.82 24.26
N LEU A 406 17.43 -6.29 24.43
CA LEU A 406 18.38 -5.73 25.40
C LEU A 406 19.01 -4.39 24.95
N PRO A 407 19.62 -4.25 23.76
CA PRO A 407 20.10 -2.97 23.27
C PRO A 407 18.95 -2.05 22.83
N ILE A 408 17.83 -2.57 22.32
CA ILE A 408 16.66 -1.74 21.96
C ILE A 408 15.93 -1.25 23.23
N GLY A 409 15.75 -2.12 24.23
CA GLY A 409 15.20 -1.75 25.53
C GLY A 409 16.14 -0.83 26.31
N GLY A 410 17.44 -1.10 26.31
CA GLY A 410 18.47 -0.24 26.88
C GLY A 410 18.51 1.13 26.20
N MET A 411 18.35 1.17 24.88
CA MET A 411 18.18 2.40 24.11
C MET A 411 16.92 3.16 24.55
N LEU A 412 15.75 2.52 24.58
CA LEU A 412 14.49 3.13 25.03
C LEU A 412 14.56 3.64 26.48
N ILE A 413 15.24 2.90 27.36
CA ILE A 413 15.49 3.31 28.75
C ILE A 413 16.44 4.50 28.79
N VAL A 414 17.52 4.52 28.01
CA VAL A 414 18.41 5.68 27.89
C VAL A 414 17.64 6.90 27.36
N PHE A 415 16.78 6.74 26.36
CA PHE A 415 15.91 7.82 25.86
C PHE A 415 14.91 8.32 26.92
N ALA A 416 14.35 7.42 27.73
CA ALA A 416 13.40 7.75 28.79
C ALA A 416 14.05 8.37 30.04
N VAL A 417 15.28 7.95 30.37
CA VAL A 417 16.01 8.32 31.59
C VAL A 417 16.95 9.51 31.37
N ALA A 418 17.45 9.73 30.15
CA ALA A 418 18.29 10.90 29.84
C ALA A 418 17.49 12.22 29.88
N LYS A 419 16.20 12.19 29.52
CA LYS A 419 15.37 13.40 29.41
C LYS A 419 15.13 14.13 30.76
N PRO A 420 14.94 13.43 31.90
CA PRO A 420 14.74 14.08 33.21
C PRO A 420 16.02 14.38 33.99
N LEU A 421 17.14 13.70 33.70
CA LEU A 421 18.39 13.80 34.50
C LEU A 421 19.26 15.02 34.18
N PHE A 422 19.14 15.62 32.99
CA PHE A 422 20.06 16.65 32.49
C PHE A 422 19.43 18.04 32.36
N ASN A 423 18.44 18.38 33.19
CA ASN A 423 17.68 19.62 33.16
C ASN A 423 18.56 20.90 33.31
N VAL A 424 19.18 21.37 32.23
CA VAL A 424 19.97 22.63 32.17
C VAL A 424 19.79 23.28 30.79
N GLY A 425 19.58 24.59 30.77
CA GLY A 425 19.09 25.39 29.63
C GLY A 425 19.98 25.52 28.36
N PRO A 426 19.67 26.48 27.47
CA PRO A 426 19.72 26.32 26.00
C PRO A 426 21.09 26.17 25.32
N TYR A 427 22.20 26.27 26.05
CA TYR A 427 23.55 26.26 25.51
C TYR A 427 24.51 25.37 26.31
N GLY A 428 24.02 24.24 26.82
CA GLY A 428 24.81 23.22 27.50
C GLY A 428 24.81 21.86 26.79
N ALA A 429 25.19 20.81 27.53
CA ALA A 429 25.18 19.40 27.12
C ALA A 429 23.84 18.93 26.52
N ASP A 430 22.77 19.70 26.68
CA ASP A 430 21.51 19.63 25.93
C ASP A 430 21.72 19.57 24.42
N GLY A 431 22.72 20.25 23.84
CA GLY A 431 23.03 20.11 22.42
C GLY A 431 23.40 18.67 22.07
N ILE A 432 24.43 18.14 22.73
CA ILE A 432 24.97 16.78 22.52
C ILE A 432 23.95 15.72 22.90
N LEU A 433 23.25 15.89 24.03
CA LEU A 433 22.21 14.97 24.46
C LEU A 433 21.04 15.02 23.47
N LYS A 434 20.57 16.19 23.03
CA LYS A 434 19.59 16.32 21.94
C LYS A 434 20.08 15.71 20.62
N TYR A 435 21.38 15.77 20.32
CA TYR A 435 22.01 15.08 19.17
C TYR A 435 21.95 13.54 19.29
N PHE A 436 22.04 12.99 20.51
CA PHE A 436 21.97 11.55 20.78
C PHE A 436 20.55 11.04 21.11
N THR A 437 19.69 11.91 21.66
CA THR A 437 18.39 11.57 22.27
C THR A 437 17.18 12.10 21.52
N GLN A 438 17.36 12.94 20.50
CA GLN A 438 16.29 13.21 19.54
C GLN A 438 16.48 12.32 18.33
N MET A 439 15.36 11.81 17.83
CA MET A 439 15.24 11.10 16.56
C MET A 439 15.50 12.03 15.37
N THR A 440 16.71 12.55 15.31
CA THR A 440 17.27 13.34 14.23
C THR A 440 18.01 12.41 13.26
N PRO A 441 18.31 12.87 12.03
CA PRO A 441 19.23 12.21 11.12
C PRO A 441 20.53 11.70 11.75
N LEU A 442 21.12 12.46 12.68
CA LEU A 442 22.31 12.03 13.43
C LEU A 442 21.99 10.93 14.44
N GLY A 443 20.87 11.04 15.17
CA GLY A 443 20.37 9.99 16.07
C GLY A 443 20.14 8.66 15.36
N ALA A 444 19.69 8.69 14.10
CA ALA A 444 19.59 7.50 13.27
C ALA A 444 20.94 6.84 12.99
N LEU A 445 21.96 7.64 12.63
CA LEU A 445 23.32 7.17 12.40
C LEU A 445 23.94 6.59 13.68
N THR A 446 23.67 7.17 14.85
CA THR A 446 24.14 6.63 16.13
C THR A 446 23.48 5.29 16.47
N VAL A 447 22.21 5.09 16.11
CA VAL A 447 21.53 3.79 16.25
C VAL A 447 22.15 2.76 15.32
N ILE A 448 22.39 3.11 14.05
CA ILE A 448 23.07 2.24 13.09
C ILE A 448 24.47 1.86 13.59
N ALA A 449 25.24 2.83 14.09
CA ALA A 449 26.57 2.61 14.66
C ALA A 449 26.52 1.71 15.90
N ALA A 450 25.57 1.94 16.83
CA ALA A 450 25.39 1.10 18.01
C ALA A 450 25.01 -0.35 17.65
N ILE A 451 24.18 -0.54 16.61
CA ILE A 451 23.88 -1.87 16.07
C ILE A 451 25.14 -2.53 15.52
N LEU A 452 25.92 -1.81 14.70
CA LEU A 452 27.18 -2.32 14.12
C LEU A 452 28.20 -2.69 15.20
N ILE A 453 28.31 -1.88 16.26
CA ILE A 453 29.16 -2.16 17.43
C ILE A 453 28.63 -3.36 18.22
N GLY A 454 27.31 -3.49 18.37
CA GLY A 454 26.69 -4.67 18.98
C GLY A 454 27.00 -5.97 18.24
N ILE A 455 27.03 -5.93 16.90
CA ILE A 455 27.42 -7.07 16.05
C ILE A 455 28.86 -7.49 16.32
N THR A 456 29.79 -6.52 16.39
CA THR A 456 31.21 -6.80 16.59
C THR A 456 31.49 -7.29 18.00
N LEU A 457 30.83 -6.73 19.02
CA LEU A 457 31.00 -7.14 20.42
C LEU A 457 30.40 -8.51 20.73
N LEU A 458 29.30 -8.91 20.08
CA LEU A 458 28.62 -10.18 20.36
C LEU A 458 29.21 -11.38 19.61
N GLY A 459 30.10 -11.17 18.63
CA GLY A 459 30.78 -12.24 17.89
C GLY A 459 29.87 -13.22 17.15
N LYS A 460 28.55 -12.93 17.05
CA LYS A 460 27.56 -13.80 16.43
C LYS A 460 27.39 -13.48 14.95
N LYS A 461 27.31 -14.52 14.13
CA LYS A 461 26.96 -14.37 12.71
C LYS A 461 25.49 -13.90 12.62
N PRO A 462 25.21 -12.77 11.97
CA PRO A 462 23.84 -12.30 11.80
C PRO A 462 23.05 -13.32 10.97
N LYS A 463 21.77 -13.50 11.30
CA LYS A 463 20.88 -14.39 10.51
C LYS A 463 20.56 -13.81 9.13
N ILE A 464 20.69 -12.49 8.96
CA ILE A 464 20.64 -11.79 7.68
C ILE A 464 22.06 -11.43 7.24
N SER A 465 22.41 -11.80 6.02
CA SER A 465 23.68 -11.44 5.37
C SER A 465 23.68 -9.98 4.89
N PRO A 466 24.87 -9.33 4.77
CA PRO A 466 24.97 -7.99 4.18
C PRO A 466 24.35 -7.89 2.77
N LYS A 467 24.43 -8.99 2.01
CA LYS A 467 23.80 -9.09 0.68
C LYS A 467 22.26 -9.04 0.76
N GLU A 468 21.67 -9.63 1.78
CA GLU A 468 20.23 -9.55 2.03
C GLU A 468 19.80 -8.14 2.45
N ILE A 469 20.64 -7.42 3.20
CA ILE A 469 20.41 -6.01 3.53
C ILE A 469 20.36 -5.15 2.26
N VAL A 470 21.38 -5.26 1.39
CA VAL A 470 21.45 -4.50 0.14
C VAL A 470 20.33 -4.89 -0.81
N SER A 471 20.03 -6.18 -0.95
CA SER A 471 18.90 -6.62 -1.78
C SER A 471 17.54 -6.21 -1.19
N GLY A 472 17.45 -5.87 0.11
CA GLY A 472 16.27 -5.26 0.71
C GLY A 472 15.97 -3.89 0.11
N LEU A 473 16.99 -3.05 -0.09
CA LEU A 473 16.88 -1.77 -0.79
C LEU A 473 16.37 -1.93 -2.22
N GLU A 474 16.91 -2.91 -2.95
CA GLU A 474 16.46 -3.22 -4.31
C GLU A 474 15.00 -3.70 -4.31
N SER A 475 14.64 -4.61 -3.42
CA SER A 475 13.28 -5.16 -3.32
C SER A 475 12.26 -4.05 -3.01
N GLY A 476 12.56 -3.19 -2.04
CA GLY A 476 11.68 -2.07 -1.69
C GLY A 476 11.47 -1.10 -2.85
N ALA A 477 12.52 -0.75 -3.58
CA ALA A 477 12.39 0.09 -4.78
C ALA A 477 11.54 -0.58 -5.87
N ARG A 478 11.73 -1.88 -6.13
CA ARG A 478 10.93 -2.63 -7.11
C ARG A 478 9.45 -2.73 -6.71
N SER A 479 9.16 -2.89 -5.42
CA SER A 479 7.79 -2.89 -4.91
C SER A 479 7.16 -1.49 -4.95
N ALA A 480 7.95 -0.42 -4.81
CA ALA A 480 7.43 0.94 -4.74
C ALA A 480 7.04 1.53 -6.11
N ILE A 481 7.62 1.04 -7.22
CA ILE A 481 7.36 1.62 -8.55
C ILE A 481 5.93 1.37 -9.07
N GLY A 482 5.24 0.33 -8.61
CA GLY A 482 3.82 0.09 -8.92
C GLY A 482 2.94 1.19 -8.34
N VAL A 483 3.13 1.47 -7.05
CA VAL A 483 2.47 2.55 -6.33
C VAL A 483 2.81 3.92 -6.91
N LEU A 484 4.06 4.15 -7.32
CA LEU A 484 4.50 5.37 -7.99
C LEU A 484 3.76 5.61 -9.31
N ALA A 485 3.67 4.60 -10.17
CA ALA A 485 2.96 4.72 -11.45
C ALA A 485 1.45 4.96 -11.24
N ALA A 486 0.86 4.25 -10.27
CA ALA A 486 -0.54 4.41 -9.89
C ALA A 486 -0.83 5.82 -9.40
N THR A 487 0.01 6.37 -8.52
CA THR A 487 -0.16 7.71 -7.96
C THR A 487 0.09 8.81 -8.99
N ALA A 488 1.10 8.68 -9.85
CA ALA A 488 1.34 9.61 -10.97
C ALA A 488 0.15 9.66 -11.94
N CYS A 489 -0.38 8.50 -12.31
CA CYS A 489 -1.56 8.40 -13.18
C CYS A 489 -2.83 8.92 -12.50
N ALA A 490 -3.01 8.62 -11.22
CA ALA A 490 -4.12 9.17 -10.45
C ALA A 490 -4.02 10.70 -10.26
N GLY A 491 -2.80 11.25 -10.26
CA GLY A 491 -2.56 12.69 -10.35
C GLY A 491 -3.16 13.31 -11.61
N ILE A 492 -3.14 12.61 -12.75
CA ILE A 492 -3.84 13.05 -13.97
C ILE A 492 -5.34 13.15 -13.72
N ILE A 493 -5.92 12.14 -13.06
CA ILE A 493 -7.35 12.09 -12.74
C ILE A 493 -7.73 13.26 -11.82
N ILE A 494 -6.98 13.47 -10.73
CA ILE A 494 -7.21 14.58 -9.81
C ILE A 494 -7.06 15.93 -10.52
N GLY A 495 -6.01 16.13 -11.31
CA GLY A 495 -5.80 17.39 -12.03
C GLY A 495 -6.94 17.72 -12.99
N VAL A 496 -7.47 16.72 -13.71
CA VAL A 496 -8.68 16.93 -14.51
C VAL A 496 -9.88 17.27 -13.62
N VAL A 497 -10.09 16.53 -12.53
CA VAL A 497 -11.22 16.75 -11.61
C VAL A 497 -11.20 18.16 -11.05
N THR A 498 -10.04 18.61 -10.58
CA THR A 498 -9.83 19.96 -10.04
C THR A 498 -10.07 21.02 -11.11
N LYS A 499 -9.52 20.84 -12.32
CA LYS A 499 -9.67 21.80 -13.43
C LYS A 499 -11.11 21.93 -13.93
N THR A 500 -11.89 20.85 -13.90
CA THR A 500 -13.25 20.79 -14.46
C THR A 500 -14.38 20.91 -13.43
N GLY A 501 -14.06 20.74 -12.14
CA GLY A 501 -15.02 20.66 -11.04
C GLY A 501 -15.84 19.36 -11.01
N LEU A 502 -15.38 18.30 -11.68
CA LEU A 502 -16.17 17.07 -11.87
C LEU A 502 -16.56 16.37 -10.56
N GLY A 503 -15.69 16.35 -9.55
CA GLY A 503 -15.94 15.65 -8.29
C GLY A 503 -17.17 16.20 -7.57
N LEU A 504 -17.29 17.53 -7.47
CA LEU A 504 -18.47 18.19 -6.91
C LEU A 504 -19.72 17.91 -7.76
N LYS A 505 -19.61 17.95 -9.08
CA LYS A 505 -20.74 17.68 -9.99
C LYS A 505 -21.26 16.25 -9.84
N LEU A 506 -20.39 15.24 -9.80
CA LEU A 506 -20.79 13.85 -9.57
C LEU A 506 -21.44 13.68 -8.19
N GLY A 507 -20.91 14.36 -7.16
CA GLY A 507 -21.56 14.45 -5.86
C GLY A 507 -23.00 14.96 -5.95
N THR A 508 -23.22 16.07 -6.67
CA THR A 508 -24.58 16.63 -6.86
C THR A 508 -25.51 15.69 -7.61
N VAL A 509 -25.01 14.97 -8.62
CA VAL A 509 -25.80 13.99 -9.37
C VAL A 509 -26.27 12.86 -8.45
N LEU A 510 -25.36 12.25 -7.70
CA LEU A 510 -25.67 11.13 -6.81
C LEU A 510 -26.70 11.52 -5.73
N VAL A 511 -26.51 12.65 -5.05
CA VAL A 511 -27.46 13.11 -4.03
C VAL A 511 -28.81 13.50 -4.63
N SER A 512 -28.82 14.06 -5.85
CA SER A 512 -30.07 14.39 -6.53
C SER A 512 -30.84 13.14 -6.99
N LEU A 513 -30.15 12.10 -7.46
CA LEU A 513 -30.77 10.81 -7.75
C LEU A 513 -31.36 10.17 -6.49
N ALA A 514 -30.75 10.43 -5.34
CA ALA A 514 -31.23 10.01 -4.03
C ALA A 514 -32.35 10.91 -3.45
N ASN A 515 -32.76 11.98 -4.15
CA ASN A 515 -33.69 12.99 -3.65
C ASN A 515 -33.32 13.53 -2.25
N GLY A 516 -32.01 13.67 -1.96
CA GLY A 516 -31.53 14.12 -0.65
C GLY A 516 -31.64 13.06 0.47
N ASN A 517 -31.95 11.80 0.16
CA ASN A 517 -31.95 10.74 1.16
C ASN A 517 -30.53 10.22 1.41
N LEU A 518 -30.11 10.20 2.70
CA LEU A 518 -28.78 9.72 3.09
C LEU A 518 -28.54 8.27 2.69
N LEU A 519 -29.46 7.36 3.03
CA LEU A 519 -29.28 5.92 2.80
C LEU A 519 -29.18 5.59 1.30
N LEU A 520 -30.02 6.21 0.47
CA LEU A 520 -29.94 6.06 -0.99
C LEU A 520 -28.66 6.65 -1.56
N THR A 521 -28.21 7.79 -1.03
CA THR A 521 -26.90 8.38 -1.42
C THR A 521 -25.78 7.40 -1.12
N LEU A 522 -25.76 6.81 0.09
CA LEU A 522 -24.77 5.81 0.47
C LEU A 522 -24.82 4.58 -0.44
N MET A 523 -26.02 4.12 -0.80
CA MET A 523 -26.18 3.00 -1.75
C MET A 523 -25.60 3.32 -3.13
N PHE A 524 -25.88 4.50 -3.70
CA PHE A 524 -25.33 4.88 -5.00
C PHE A 524 -23.82 5.13 -4.95
N THR A 525 -23.32 5.72 -3.86
CA THR A 525 -21.89 5.88 -3.62
C THR A 525 -21.19 4.52 -3.46
N MET A 526 -21.81 3.55 -2.79
CA MET A 526 -21.29 2.18 -2.67
C MET A 526 -21.13 1.54 -4.05
N ILE A 527 -22.19 1.57 -4.87
CA ILE A 527 -22.16 1.01 -6.24
C ILE A 527 -21.06 1.68 -7.06
N THR A 528 -20.99 3.02 -6.99
CA THR A 528 -19.98 3.82 -7.70
C THR A 528 -18.56 3.43 -7.27
N SER A 529 -18.30 3.34 -5.96
CA SER A 529 -16.99 2.96 -5.43
C SER A 529 -16.57 1.55 -5.82
N ILE A 530 -17.50 0.59 -5.77
CA ILE A 530 -17.24 -0.78 -6.20
C ILE A 530 -16.88 -0.81 -7.69
N VAL A 531 -17.69 -0.18 -8.56
CA VAL A 531 -17.47 -0.17 -10.01
C VAL A 531 -16.15 0.49 -10.38
N LEU A 532 -15.84 1.65 -9.79
CA LEU A 532 -14.60 2.37 -10.04
C LEU A 532 -13.36 1.66 -9.48
N GLY A 533 -13.54 0.90 -8.39
CA GLY A 533 -12.48 0.15 -7.74
C GLY A 533 -12.15 -1.19 -8.39
N MET A 534 -13.01 -1.71 -9.29
CA MET A 534 -12.80 -3.02 -9.89
C MET A 534 -11.53 -3.06 -10.77
N GLY A 535 -10.64 -4.00 -10.44
CA GLY A 535 -9.48 -4.30 -11.29
C GLY A 535 -8.36 -3.27 -11.22
N VAL A 536 -8.37 -2.38 -10.21
CA VAL A 536 -7.29 -1.43 -9.92
C VAL A 536 -6.67 -1.73 -8.56
N PRO A 537 -5.34 -1.58 -8.39
CA PRO A 537 -4.69 -1.74 -7.09
C PRO A 537 -5.25 -0.78 -6.04
N THR A 538 -5.22 -1.19 -4.77
CA THR A 538 -5.80 -0.47 -3.61
C THR A 538 -5.49 1.02 -3.58
N THR A 539 -4.23 1.38 -3.84
CA THR A 539 -3.80 2.78 -3.82
C THR A 539 -4.50 3.60 -4.88
N ALA A 540 -4.53 3.11 -6.13
CA ALA A 540 -5.25 3.76 -7.22
C ALA A 540 -6.76 3.80 -6.96
N ASN A 541 -7.29 2.68 -6.48
CA ASN A 541 -8.68 2.52 -6.13
C ASN A 541 -9.15 3.60 -5.14
N TYR A 542 -8.42 3.77 -4.03
CA TYR A 542 -8.74 4.79 -3.05
C TYR A 542 -8.72 6.20 -3.66
N ILE A 543 -7.73 6.54 -4.49
CA ILE A 543 -7.66 7.88 -5.09
C ILE A 543 -8.87 8.14 -5.98
N ILE A 544 -9.21 7.18 -6.84
CA ILE A 544 -10.33 7.30 -7.77
C ILE A 544 -11.65 7.42 -6.99
N THR A 545 -11.90 6.49 -6.06
CA THR A 545 -13.14 6.43 -5.29
C THR A 545 -13.29 7.62 -4.34
N SER A 546 -12.24 8.05 -3.66
CA SER A 546 -12.30 9.23 -2.77
C SER A 546 -12.47 10.53 -3.55
N THR A 547 -11.88 10.67 -4.73
CA THR A 547 -12.02 11.89 -5.53
C THR A 547 -13.42 12.02 -6.16
N ILE A 548 -14.05 10.89 -6.48
CA ILE A 548 -15.33 10.87 -7.22
C ILE A 548 -16.54 10.64 -6.32
N ALA A 549 -16.43 9.70 -5.38
CA ALA A 549 -17.56 9.14 -4.65
C ALA A 549 -17.71 9.77 -3.25
N ALA A 550 -16.61 10.08 -2.55
CA ALA A 550 -16.65 10.72 -1.24
C ALA A 550 -17.34 12.10 -1.23
N PRO A 551 -17.20 12.98 -2.25
CA PRO A 551 -17.88 14.27 -2.28
C PRO A 551 -19.41 14.17 -2.15
N ALA A 552 -20.03 13.09 -2.64
CA ALA A 552 -21.47 12.88 -2.49
C ALA A 552 -21.88 12.73 -1.02
N ILE A 553 -21.11 11.96 -0.25
CA ILE A 553 -21.36 11.73 1.18
C ILE A 553 -21.06 13.00 1.97
N VAL A 554 -19.94 13.66 1.69
CA VAL A 554 -19.62 14.96 2.32
C VAL A 554 -20.77 15.94 2.09
N MET A 555 -21.30 16.02 0.86
CA MET A 555 -22.37 16.95 0.53
C MET A 555 -23.69 16.66 1.27
N ILE A 556 -24.11 15.40 1.40
CA ILE A 556 -25.35 15.09 2.12
C ILE A 556 -25.18 15.24 3.64
N LEU A 557 -24.04 14.86 4.20
CA LEU A 557 -23.75 15.04 5.63
C LEU A 557 -23.71 16.53 6.00
N ARG A 558 -23.25 17.40 5.10
CA ARG A 558 -23.33 18.86 5.26
C ARG A 558 -24.75 19.38 5.35
N GLN A 559 -25.65 18.84 4.52
CA GLN A 559 -27.06 19.25 4.54
C GLN A 559 -27.75 18.82 5.84
N LEU A 560 -27.37 17.66 6.38
CA LEU A 560 -27.93 17.14 7.63
C LEU A 560 -27.32 17.76 8.89
N HIS A 561 -26.05 18.19 8.82
CA HIS A 561 -25.32 18.78 9.94
C HIS A 561 -24.69 20.14 9.53
N PRO A 562 -25.53 21.17 9.28
CA PRO A 562 -25.05 22.47 8.82
C PRO A 562 -24.18 23.20 9.86
N ASP A 563 -24.34 22.88 11.14
CA ASP A 563 -23.61 23.51 12.25
C ASP A 563 -22.16 23.03 12.39
N LEU A 564 -21.79 21.92 11.73
CA LEU A 564 -20.45 21.37 11.82
C LEU A 564 -19.48 22.06 10.83
N PRO A 565 -18.21 22.31 11.18
CA PRO A 565 -17.20 22.91 10.28
C PRO A 565 -16.87 22.09 9.02
N LEU A 566 -16.42 22.76 7.95
CA LEU A 566 -15.86 22.30 6.65
C LEU A 566 -15.06 20.98 6.67
N ASP A 567 -14.19 20.97 7.65
CA ASP A 567 -13.10 20.04 7.91
C ASP A 567 -13.40 19.16 9.12
N ALA A 568 -14.63 19.23 9.66
CA ALA A 568 -15.05 18.40 10.76
C ALA A 568 -14.76 16.94 10.43
N MET A 569 -13.89 16.33 11.24
CA MET A 569 -13.53 14.93 11.14
C MET A 569 -14.77 14.04 11.08
N ALA A 570 -15.86 14.43 11.77
CA ALA A 570 -17.16 13.75 11.75
C ALA A 570 -17.85 13.69 10.37
N ILE A 571 -17.41 14.48 9.38
CA ILE A 571 -17.98 14.52 8.02
C ILE A 571 -17.00 13.93 7.01
N VAL A 572 -15.75 14.41 7.03
CA VAL A 572 -14.75 14.04 6.03
C VAL A 572 -14.28 12.60 6.23
N LEU A 573 -14.02 12.18 7.47
CA LEU A 573 -13.49 10.84 7.72
C LEU A 573 -14.50 9.75 7.36
N PRO A 574 -15.79 9.82 7.72
CA PRO A 574 -16.75 8.81 7.32
C PRO A 574 -16.93 8.71 5.81
N ALA A 575 -16.97 9.84 5.09
CA ALA A 575 -17.07 9.83 3.63
C ALA A 575 -15.88 9.13 2.96
N HIS A 576 -14.66 9.44 3.41
CA HIS A 576 -13.44 8.85 2.85
C HIS A 576 -13.26 7.39 3.27
N MET A 577 -13.57 7.02 4.51
CA MET A 577 -13.59 5.63 4.97
C MET A 577 -14.64 4.82 4.20
N PHE A 578 -15.82 5.38 3.94
CA PHE A 578 -16.84 4.70 3.15
C PHE A 578 -16.37 4.39 1.73
N ALA A 579 -15.78 5.38 1.03
CA ALA A 579 -15.19 5.18 -0.29
C ALA A 579 -14.06 4.15 -0.26
N PHE A 580 -13.16 4.26 0.73
CA PHE A 580 -12.03 3.35 0.90
C PHE A 580 -12.46 1.89 1.12
N TYR A 581 -13.44 1.65 2.00
CA TYR A 581 -13.94 0.30 2.29
C TYR A 581 -14.54 -0.36 1.06
N PHE A 582 -15.43 0.33 0.34
CA PHE A 582 -16.04 -0.23 -0.86
C PHE A 582 -15.07 -0.35 -2.02
N GLY A 583 -14.05 0.51 -2.07
CA GLY A 583 -12.90 0.31 -2.94
C GLY A 583 -12.21 -1.02 -2.67
N ILE A 584 -11.80 -1.29 -1.43
CA ILE A 584 -11.13 -2.55 -1.05
C ILE A 584 -12.01 -3.77 -1.30
N ILE A 585 -13.30 -3.70 -0.96
CA ILE A 585 -14.22 -4.84 -1.12
C ILE A 585 -14.48 -5.20 -2.59
N ALA A 586 -14.16 -4.31 -3.54
CA ALA A 586 -14.17 -4.66 -4.96
C ALA A 586 -13.23 -5.85 -5.29
N ASP A 587 -12.16 -6.08 -4.52
CA ASP A 587 -11.22 -7.20 -4.72
C ASP A 587 -11.80 -8.58 -4.43
N VAL A 588 -12.93 -8.64 -3.71
CA VAL A 588 -13.65 -9.89 -3.39
C VAL A 588 -15.07 -9.89 -3.95
N THR A 589 -15.43 -8.86 -4.74
CA THR A 589 -16.77 -8.70 -5.33
C THR A 589 -16.74 -9.04 -6.82
N PRO A 590 -17.53 -10.01 -7.29
CA PRO A 590 -17.70 -10.27 -8.72
C PRO A 590 -18.17 -9.03 -9.50
N PRO A 591 -17.84 -8.91 -10.81
CA PRO A 591 -17.25 -9.95 -11.68
C PRO A 591 -15.72 -10.02 -11.71
N VAL A 592 -14.99 -9.11 -11.07
CA VAL A 592 -13.52 -9.04 -11.20
C VAL A 592 -12.79 -9.77 -10.06
N ALA A 593 -13.20 -9.55 -8.80
CA ALA A 593 -12.75 -10.24 -7.58
C ALA A 593 -11.30 -10.79 -7.61
N LEU A 594 -10.30 -9.93 -7.87
CA LEU A 594 -8.91 -10.34 -8.18
C LEU A 594 -8.31 -11.26 -7.11
N ALA A 595 -8.49 -10.92 -5.83
CA ALA A 595 -7.97 -11.70 -4.71
C ALA A 595 -8.63 -13.08 -4.63
N ALA A 596 -9.96 -13.12 -4.82
CA ALA A 596 -10.72 -14.38 -4.87
C ALA A 596 -10.31 -15.26 -6.05
N PHE A 597 -10.00 -14.65 -7.21
CA PHE A 597 -9.61 -15.38 -8.41
C PHE A 597 -8.18 -15.94 -8.31
N ALA A 598 -7.27 -15.20 -7.68
CA ALA A 598 -5.93 -15.70 -7.34
C ALA A 598 -6.02 -16.90 -6.39
N GLY A 599 -6.81 -16.78 -5.32
CA GLY A 599 -7.06 -17.89 -4.38
C GLY A 599 -7.69 -19.10 -5.06
N ALA A 600 -8.64 -18.89 -5.99
CA ALA A 600 -9.23 -19.96 -6.78
C ALA A 600 -8.20 -20.69 -7.66
N GLY A 601 -7.20 -19.97 -8.18
CA GLY A 601 -6.06 -20.55 -8.89
C GLY A 601 -5.27 -21.53 -8.02
N ILE A 602 -4.96 -21.15 -6.78
CA ILE A 602 -4.26 -22.01 -5.81
C ILE A 602 -5.13 -23.21 -5.42
N ALA A 603 -6.42 -22.97 -5.17
CA ALA A 603 -7.37 -24.01 -4.80
C ALA A 603 -7.72 -24.96 -5.94
N LYS A 604 -7.43 -24.61 -7.19
CA LYS A 604 -7.95 -25.26 -8.42
C LYS A 604 -9.49 -25.31 -8.41
N ALA A 605 -10.10 -24.18 -8.08
CA ALA A 605 -11.55 -24.02 -7.91
C ALA A 605 -12.15 -23.09 -8.98
N ASN A 606 -13.48 -23.03 -9.09
CA ASN A 606 -14.13 -22.10 -10.00
C ASN A 606 -14.02 -20.64 -9.49
N PRO A 607 -13.40 -19.71 -10.25
CA PRO A 607 -13.17 -18.34 -9.79
C PRO A 607 -14.44 -17.57 -9.41
N MET A 608 -15.50 -17.69 -10.23
CA MET A 608 -16.76 -16.98 -9.99
C MET A 608 -17.46 -17.47 -8.73
N LYS A 609 -17.51 -18.79 -8.51
CA LYS A 609 -18.08 -19.37 -7.28
C LYS A 609 -17.27 -18.96 -6.05
N THR A 610 -15.94 -18.93 -6.16
CA THR A 610 -15.06 -18.42 -5.10
C THR A 610 -15.33 -16.95 -4.80
N GLY A 611 -15.48 -16.11 -5.82
CA GLY A 611 -15.83 -14.69 -5.66
C GLY A 611 -17.16 -14.50 -4.92
N ILE A 612 -18.21 -15.22 -5.32
CA ILE A 612 -19.51 -15.19 -4.63
C ILE A 612 -19.38 -15.64 -3.16
N ALA A 613 -18.62 -16.71 -2.90
CA ALA A 613 -18.38 -17.17 -1.54
C ALA A 613 -17.59 -16.14 -0.70
N ALA A 614 -16.61 -15.47 -1.30
CA ALA A 614 -15.83 -14.43 -0.66
C ALA A 614 -16.70 -13.22 -0.31
N SER A 615 -17.55 -12.74 -1.25
CA SER A 615 -18.49 -11.65 -0.97
C SER A 615 -19.46 -11.98 0.17
N LYS A 616 -19.92 -13.24 0.25
CA LYS A 616 -20.80 -13.70 1.35
C LYS A 616 -20.06 -13.71 2.70
N LEU A 617 -18.80 -14.15 2.73
CA LEU A 617 -17.98 -14.11 3.94
C LEU A 617 -17.64 -12.66 4.34
N ALA A 618 -17.50 -11.78 3.37
CA ALA A 618 -17.20 -10.36 3.57
C ALA A 618 -18.44 -9.51 3.94
N ILE A 619 -19.60 -10.11 4.26
CA ILE A 619 -20.85 -9.35 4.45
C ILE A 619 -20.75 -8.26 5.53
N ALA A 620 -19.96 -8.49 6.59
CA ALA A 620 -19.69 -7.49 7.61
C ALA A 620 -19.05 -6.21 7.03
N ALA A 621 -18.21 -6.36 5.99
CA ALA A 621 -17.58 -5.25 5.29
C ALA A 621 -18.55 -4.39 4.49
N PHE A 622 -19.69 -4.93 4.09
CA PHE A 622 -20.74 -4.17 3.43
C PHE A 622 -21.58 -3.37 4.41
N LEU A 623 -21.61 -3.75 5.69
CA LEU A 623 -22.42 -3.09 6.72
C LEU A 623 -21.62 -2.03 7.50
N VAL A 624 -20.37 -2.34 7.83
CA VAL A 624 -19.49 -1.47 8.64
C VAL A 624 -19.39 -0.03 8.11
N PRO A 625 -19.23 0.22 6.80
CA PRO A 625 -19.19 1.59 6.27
C PRO A 625 -20.48 2.38 6.52
N TYR A 626 -21.65 1.74 6.44
CA TYR A 626 -22.92 2.41 6.73
C TYR A 626 -23.02 2.79 8.20
N ILE A 627 -22.63 1.89 9.10
CA ILE A 627 -22.60 2.15 10.55
C ILE A 627 -21.65 3.31 10.89
N PHE A 628 -20.59 3.49 10.09
CA PHE A 628 -19.62 4.56 10.33
C PHE A 628 -20.13 5.94 9.88
N VAL A 629 -21.08 5.99 8.93
CA VAL A 629 -21.67 7.24 8.42
C VAL A 629 -22.97 7.61 9.12
N LEU A 630 -23.80 6.62 9.48
CA LEU A 630 -25.04 6.78 10.24
C LEU A 630 -24.74 6.98 11.72
#